data_AF-A0A2N1P1N1-F1
#
_entry.id   AF-A0A2N1P1N1-F1
#
_cell.length_a   1.000
_cell.length_b   1.000
_cell.length_c   1.000
_cell.angle_alpha   90.00
_cell.angle_beta   90.00
_cell.angle_gamma   90.00
#
_symmetry.space_group_name_H-M   'P 1'
#
loop_
_entity.id
_entity.type
_entity.pdbx_description
1 polymer ?
#
loop_
_entity_poly.entity_id
_entity_poly.type
_entity_poly.pdbx_seq_one_letter_code
_entity_poly.pdbx_strand_id
1 'polypeptide(L)'
;MWDKGDYIARCIRKWGAHFIQTGELLIYYQGKHTKLEKSRTSENLKMYIEGTIFPKLTGHIKKDTISEKTCRNYMHLWGYKYDERRKGVYYDGHERPDVVLYRKEWLKRMFEYQKFMKEFDGDMMDIVSEPHLPLSMSRVTTIIQ
;
A
#
# COMPACT_ATOMS: atom_id res chain seq x y z
N MET A 1 -5.34 -29.39 5.61
CA MET A 1 -4.14 -28.59 5.93
C MET A 1 -3.92 -27.70 4.72
N TRP A 2 -4.09 -26.39 4.82
CA TRP A 2 -4.03 -25.51 3.64
C TRP A 2 -2.59 -25.38 3.15
N ASP A 3 -2.35 -25.70 1.89
CA ASP A 3 -1.09 -25.35 1.25
C ASP A 3 -1.03 -23.84 1.04
N LYS A 4 0.11 -23.25 1.43
CA LYS A 4 0.37 -21.82 1.32
C LYS A 4 0.37 -21.38 -0.15
N GLY A 5 0.72 -22.29 -1.08
CA GLY A 5 0.65 -22.08 -2.52
C GLY A 5 -0.77 -21.76 -3.00
N ASP A 6 -1.74 -22.61 -2.65
CA ASP A 6 -3.15 -22.45 -3.06
C ASP A 6 -3.77 -21.16 -2.54
N TYR A 7 -3.49 -20.81 -1.28
CA TYR A 7 -3.96 -19.56 -0.69
C TYR A 7 -3.42 -18.33 -1.44
N ILE A 8 -2.11 -18.33 -1.73
CA ILE A 8 -1.46 -17.22 -2.44
C ILE A 8 -2.00 -17.12 -3.88
N ALA A 9 -2.19 -18.25 -4.57
CA ALA A 9 -2.75 -18.27 -5.91
C ALA A 9 -4.17 -17.67 -5.95
N ARG A 10 -5.02 -17.99 -4.97
CA ARG A 10 -6.35 -17.36 -4.83
C ARG A 10 -6.27 -15.86 -4.57
N CYS A 11 -5.35 -15.41 -3.71
CA CYS A 11 -5.15 -13.97 -3.47
C CYS A 11 -4.72 -13.23 -4.74
N ILE A 12 -3.76 -13.78 -5.48
CA ILE A 12 -3.28 -13.19 -6.74
C ILE A 12 -4.43 -13.07 -7.76
N ARG A 13 -5.22 -14.13 -7.95
CA ARG A 13 -6.38 -14.10 -8.86
C ARG A 13 -7.42 -13.07 -8.43
N LYS A 14 -7.75 -13.01 -7.14
CA LYS A 14 -8.70 -12.02 -6.60
C LYS A 14 -8.20 -10.58 -6.81
N TRP A 15 -6.91 -10.33 -6.63
CA TRP A 15 -6.31 -9.02 -6.88
C TRP A 15 -6.30 -8.66 -8.36
N GLY A 16 -5.96 -9.62 -9.22
CA GLY A 16 -5.98 -9.43 -10.67
C GLY A 16 -7.38 -9.07 -11.17
N ALA A 17 -8.42 -9.81 -10.77
CA ALA A 17 -9.80 -9.56 -11.17
C ALA A 17 -10.28 -8.16 -10.74
N HIS A 18 -10.01 -7.75 -9.49
CA HIS A 18 -10.37 -6.42 -9.01
C HIS A 18 -9.66 -5.32 -9.79
N PHE A 19 -8.35 -5.47 -10.04
CA PHE A 19 -7.59 -4.50 -10.81
C PHE A 19 -8.10 -4.35 -12.24
N ILE A 20 -8.47 -5.46 -12.90
CA ILE A 20 -9.05 -5.43 -14.25
C ILE A 20 -10.38 -4.65 -14.25
N GLN A 21 -11.21 -4.82 -13.20
CA GLN A 21 -12.53 -4.20 -13.13
C GLN A 21 -12.48 -2.72 -12.74
N THR A 22 -11.61 -2.33 -11.82
CA THR A 22 -11.61 -0.98 -11.23
C THR A 22 -10.43 -0.12 -11.68
N GLY A 23 -9.39 -0.72 -12.26
CA GLY A 23 -8.11 -0.06 -12.50
C GLY A 23 -7.31 0.21 -11.23
N GLU A 24 -7.79 -0.26 -10.06
CA GLU A 24 -7.22 0.03 -8.76
C GLU A 24 -6.73 -1.23 -8.07
N LEU A 25 -5.58 -1.10 -7.41
CA LEU A 25 -5.02 -2.18 -6.61
C LEU A 25 -5.86 -2.35 -5.34
N LEU A 26 -6.30 -3.58 -5.11
CA LEU A 26 -7.07 -3.93 -3.94
C LEU A 26 -6.22 -3.67 -2.68
N ILE A 27 -6.62 -2.68 -1.87
CA ILE A 27 -5.91 -2.35 -0.63
C ILE A 27 -6.07 -3.53 0.32
N TYR A 28 -4.99 -4.28 0.49
CA TYR A 28 -4.98 -5.44 1.35
C TYR A 28 -4.30 -5.10 2.68
N TYR A 29 -5.05 -5.15 3.77
CA TYR A 29 -4.55 -4.96 5.13
C TYR A 29 -3.88 -6.24 5.63
N GLN A 30 -2.72 -6.63 5.09
CA GLN A 30 -1.93 -7.69 5.72
C GLN A 30 -0.93 -7.13 6.73
N GLY A 31 -1.04 -7.64 7.95
CA GLY A 31 -0.12 -7.41 9.06
C GLY A 31 -0.73 -6.54 10.14
N LYS A 32 -0.43 -6.87 11.40
CA LYS A 32 -0.62 -5.99 12.56
C LYS A 32 0.41 -4.86 12.51
N HIS A 33 0.38 -4.08 11.44
CA HIS A 33 1.23 -2.91 11.28
C HIS A 33 0.43 -1.71 11.77
N THR A 34 0.72 -1.26 12.99
CA THR A 34 0.13 -0.04 13.53
C THR A 34 0.60 1.12 12.66
N LYS A 35 -0.29 1.63 11.81
CA LYS A 35 -0.04 2.85 11.04
C LYS A 35 0.02 4.01 12.02
N LEU A 36 1.22 4.51 12.30
CA LEU A 36 1.36 5.67 13.17
C LEU A 36 1.07 6.91 12.34
N GLU A 37 -0.06 7.55 12.61
CA GLU A 37 -0.35 8.87 12.09
C GLU A 37 0.76 9.83 12.58
N LYS A 38 1.43 10.53 11.66
CA LYS A 38 2.49 11.51 11.99
C LYS A 38 2.01 12.58 12.98
N SER A 39 0.70 12.81 13.08
CA SER A 39 0.05 13.82 13.93
C SER A 39 0.40 13.74 15.42
N ARG A 40 0.66 12.55 15.97
CA ARG A 40 0.84 12.36 17.43
C ARG A 40 2.30 12.47 17.88
N THR A 41 2.97 13.56 17.53
CA THR A 41 4.36 13.85 17.96
C THR A 41 4.42 15.10 18.83
N SER A 42 5.47 15.19 19.67
CA SER A 42 5.75 16.37 20.49
C SER A 42 5.98 17.63 19.64
N GLU A 43 6.52 17.46 18.45
CA GLU A 43 6.72 18.54 17.47
C GLU A 43 5.41 19.07 16.90
N ASN A 44 4.48 18.17 16.53
CA ASN A 44 3.16 18.60 16.06
C ASN A 44 2.35 19.26 17.18
N LEU A 45 2.45 18.76 18.42
CA LEU A 45 1.83 19.42 19.56
C LEU A 45 2.40 20.83 19.77
N LYS A 46 3.71 21.00 19.65
CA LYS A 46 4.36 22.31 19.71
C LYS A 46 3.80 23.25 18.65
N MET A 47 3.78 22.83 17.38
CA MET A 47 3.23 23.63 16.28
C MET A 47 1.77 24.02 16.51
N TYR A 48 0.96 23.10 17.03
CA TYR A 48 -0.44 23.38 17.34
C TYR A 48 -0.60 24.39 18.48
N ILE A 49 0.19 24.25 19.55
CA ILE A 49 0.15 25.18 20.68
C ILE A 49 0.57 26.59 20.23
N GLU A 50 1.68 26.69 19.50
CA GLU A 50 2.24 27.97 19.05
C GLU A 50 1.38 28.65 17.98
N GLY A 51 0.88 27.87 17.01
CA GLY A 51 0.12 28.40 15.88
C GLY A 51 -1.37 28.59 16.15
N THR A 52 -1.94 27.86 17.12
CA THR A 52 -3.41 27.87 17.36
C THR A 52 -3.75 28.29 18.78
N ILE A 53 -3.11 27.73 19.80
CA ILE A 53 -3.52 27.94 21.20
C ILE A 53 -3.04 29.29 21.73
N PHE A 54 -1.77 29.64 21.53
CA PHE A 54 -1.23 30.93 21.97
C PHE A 54 -1.95 32.13 21.33
N PRO A 55 -2.22 32.16 20.01
CA PRO A 55 -2.96 33.26 19.41
C PRO A 55 -4.40 33.37 19.92
N LYS A 56 -5.07 32.24 20.18
CA LYS A 56 -6.45 32.23 20.72
C LYS A 56 -6.54 32.70 22.17
N LEU A 57 -5.57 32.32 23.01
CA LEU A 57 -5.61 32.63 24.45
C LEU A 57 -4.98 33.99 24.80
N THR A 58 -3.98 34.42 24.04
CA THR A 58 -3.15 35.60 24.37
C THR A 58 -3.35 36.75 23.37
N GLY A 59 -4.21 36.57 22.36
CA GLY A 59 -4.34 37.50 21.25
C GLY A 59 -3.08 37.53 20.40
N HIS A 60 -2.61 38.72 20.02
CA HIS A 60 -1.42 38.92 19.16
C HIS A 60 -0.09 38.97 19.93
N ILE A 61 -0.11 38.70 21.24
CA ILE A 61 1.12 38.68 22.03
C ILE A 61 1.82 37.35 21.76
N LYS A 62 2.96 37.42 21.06
CA LYS A 62 3.85 36.26 20.88
C LYS A 62 4.36 35.83 22.24
N LYS A 63 3.68 34.86 22.88
CA LYS A 63 4.29 34.12 23.98
C LYS A 63 5.56 33.46 23.45
N ASP A 64 6.58 33.41 24.29
CA ASP A 64 7.81 32.69 23.98
C ASP A 64 7.50 31.25 23.55
N THR A 65 8.14 30.85 22.46
CA THR A 65 8.13 29.49 21.90
C THR A 65 8.15 28.45 23.01
N ILE A 66 7.24 27.48 22.95
CA ILE A 66 7.22 26.40 23.95
C ILE A 66 8.35 25.42 23.63
N SER A 67 9.10 25.02 24.65
CA SER A 67 10.13 24.01 24.47
C SER A 67 9.49 22.67 24.09
N GLU A 68 10.16 21.92 23.22
CA GLU A 68 9.68 20.58 22.85
C GLU A 68 9.59 19.67 24.09
N LYS A 69 10.51 19.84 25.06
CA LYS A 69 10.50 19.14 26.35
C LYS A 69 9.20 19.37 27.12
N THR A 70 8.68 20.59 27.14
CA THR A 70 7.39 20.91 27.77
C THR A 70 6.25 20.19 27.06
N CYS A 71 6.27 20.14 25.73
CA CYS A 71 5.28 19.39 24.95
C CYS A 71 5.32 17.89 25.26
N ARG A 72 6.51 17.30 25.37
CA ARG A 72 6.67 15.89 25.80
C ARG A 72 6.07 15.67 27.19
N ASN A 73 6.32 16.57 28.14
CA ASN A 73 5.75 16.48 29.48
C ASN A 73 4.21 16.54 29.46
N TYR A 74 3.61 17.40 28.64
CA TYR A 74 2.16 17.45 28.48
C TYR A 74 1.60 16.17 27.86
N MET A 75 2.25 15.63 26.83
CA MET A 75 1.86 14.34 26.26
C MET A 75 1.90 13.22 27.31
N HIS A 76 2.96 13.16 28.12
CA HIS A 76 3.02 12.20 29.23
C HIS A 76 1.91 12.40 30.25
N LEU A 77 1.63 13.65 30.64
CA LEU A 77 0.55 13.98 31.59
C LEU A 77 -0.83 13.56 31.06
N TRP A 78 -1.07 13.70 29.76
CA TRP A 78 -2.31 13.26 29.10
C TRP A 78 -2.36 11.75 28.82
N GLY A 79 -1.40 10.98 29.34
CA GLY A 79 -1.40 9.53 29.24
C GLY A 79 -0.85 8.98 27.92
N TYR A 80 -0.24 9.82 27.09
CA TYR A 80 0.49 9.31 25.92
C TYR A 80 1.73 8.56 26.39
N LYS A 81 1.88 7.34 25.88
CA LYS A 81 3.06 6.50 26.09
C LYS A 81 3.85 6.46 24.80
N TYR A 82 5.16 6.73 24.89
CA TYR A 82 6.08 6.39 23.82
C TYR A 82 6.17 4.87 23.77
N ASP A 83 5.58 4.27 22.74
CA ASP A 83 5.86 2.87 22.42
C ASP A 83 7.12 2.83 21.55
N GLU A 84 7.95 1.80 21.76
CA GLU A 84 9.12 1.60 20.94
C GLU A 84 8.72 1.36 19.49
N ARG A 85 9.54 1.86 18.56
CA ARG A 85 9.36 1.62 17.13
C ARG A 85 9.51 0.12 16.87
N ARG A 86 8.39 -0.61 16.87
CA ARG A 86 8.39 -2.03 16.50
C ARG A 86 8.72 -2.13 15.01
N LYS A 87 9.54 -3.13 14.64
CA LYS A 87 9.77 -3.48 13.23
C LYS A 87 8.41 -3.69 12.55
N GLY A 88 8.15 -2.96 11.47
CA GLY A 88 6.85 -2.96 10.79
C GLY A 88 5.93 -1.77 11.10
N VAL A 89 6.38 -0.76 11.85
CA VAL A 89 5.69 0.55 11.90
C VAL A 89 6.18 1.38 10.72
N TYR A 90 5.30 1.62 9.74
CA TYR A 90 5.57 2.48 8.61
C TYR A 90 4.99 3.86 8.87
N TYR A 91 5.85 4.88 8.90
CA TYR A 91 5.43 6.26 8.72
C TYR A 91 4.95 6.41 7.26
N ASP A 92 3.99 7.29 6.98
CA ASP A 92 3.39 7.38 5.63
C ASP A 92 4.44 7.43 4.50
N GLY A 93 4.04 6.90 3.33
CA GLY A 93 4.91 6.72 2.17
C GLY A 93 5.23 5.26 1.82
N HIS A 94 4.39 4.30 2.25
CA HIS A 94 4.58 2.88 1.91
C HIS A 94 4.61 2.63 0.40
N GLU A 95 3.92 3.46 -0.37
CA GLU A 95 4.09 3.50 -1.82
C GLU A 95 5.19 4.50 -2.18
N ARG A 96 6.43 4.01 -2.22
CA ARG A 96 7.51 4.79 -2.83
C ARG A 96 7.13 5.05 -4.31
N PRO A 97 7.29 6.27 -4.83
CA PRO A 97 6.81 6.63 -6.16
C PRO A 97 7.46 5.80 -7.28
N ASP A 98 8.71 5.38 -7.09
CA ASP A 98 9.43 4.45 -7.97
C ASP A 98 8.79 3.06 -8.01
N VAL A 99 8.38 2.52 -6.85
CA VAL A 99 7.69 1.23 -6.75
C VAL A 99 6.32 1.26 -7.42
N VAL A 100 5.59 2.36 -7.28
CA VAL A 100 4.29 2.56 -7.96
C VAL A 100 4.48 2.63 -9.48
N LEU A 101 5.46 3.41 -9.95
CA LEU A 101 5.77 3.52 -11.37
C LEU A 101 6.16 2.16 -11.96
N TYR A 102 7.05 1.43 -11.27
CA TYR A 102 7.45 0.09 -11.68
C TYR A 102 6.25 -0.86 -11.77
N ARG A 103 5.34 -0.82 -10.78
CA ARG A 103 4.15 -1.67 -10.77
C ARG A 103 3.23 -1.36 -11.94
N LYS A 104 3.05 -0.08 -12.30
CA LYS A 104 2.28 0.33 -13.49
C LYS A 104 2.88 -0.22 -14.78
N GLU A 105 4.18 -0.06 -14.97
CA GLU A 105 4.89 -0.58 -16.15
C GLU A 105 4.89 -2.12 -16.22
N TRP A 106 4.99 -2.80 -15.07
CA TRP A 106 4.87 -4.25 -15.01
C TRP A 106 3.46 -4.73 -15.38
N LEU A 107 2.42 -4.08 -14.86
CA LEU A 107 1.03 -4.43 -15.19
C LEU A 107 0.77 -4.27 -16.68
N LYS A 108 1.24 -3.17 -17.30
CA LYS A 108 1.12 -2.94 -18.74
C LYS A 108 1.73 -4.09 -19.55
N ARG A 109 2.97 -4.50 -19.22
CA ARG A 109 3.64 -5.63 -19.88
C ARG A 109 2.90 -6.95 -19.66
N MET A 110 2.39 -7.19 -18.46
CA MET A 110 1.62 -8.41 -18.18
C MET A 110 0.31 -8.47 -18.97
N PHE A 111 -0.38 -7.35 -19.20
CA PHE A 111 -1.57 -7.35 -20.07
C PHE A 111 -1.24 -7.64 -21.53
N GLU A 112 -0.08 -7.19 -22.01
CA GLU A 112 0.40 -7.55 -23.35
C GLU A 112 0.67 -9.05 -23.44
N TYR A 113 1.33 -9.63 -22.43
CA TYR A 113 1.62 -11.06 -22.38
C TYR A 113 0.38 -11.92 -22.14
N GLN A 114 -0.60 -11.45 -21.39
CA GLN A 114 -1.84 -12.17 -21.08
C GLN A 114 -2.54 -12.67 -22.35
N LYS A 115 -2.47 -11.90 -23.45
CA LYS A 115 -3.05 -12.27 -24.76
C LYS A 115 -2.45 -13.55 -25.36
N PHE A 116 -1.26 -13.94 -24.90
CA PHE A 116 -0.53 -15.12 -25.35
C PHE A 116 -0.53 -16.24 -24.29
N MET A 117 -1.20 -16.03 -23.16
CA MET A 117 -1.28 -17.03 -22.09
C MET A 117 -2.52 -17.90 -22.26
N LYS A 118 -2.44 -19.15 -21.82
CA LYS A 118 -3.59 -20.05 -21.77
C LYS A 118 -4.54 -19.58 -20.68
N GLU A 119 -5.83 -19.58 -20.99
CA GLU A 119 -6.87 -19.34 -20.00
C GLU A 119 -7.22 -20.68 -19.33
N PHE A 120 -7.39 -20.65 -18.01
CA PHE A 120 -7.76 -21.82 -17.23
C PHE A 120 -9.08 -21.54 -16.53
N ASP A 121 -10.06 -22.42 -16.74
CA ASP A 121 -11.42 -22.30 -16.22
C ASP A 121 -11.86 -23.62 -15.54
N GLY A 122 -13.01 -23.59 -14.86
CA GLY A 122 -13.54 -24.69 -14.04
C GLY A 122 -13.14 -24.58 -12.57
N ASP A 123 -13.93 -25.20 -11.68
CA ASP A 123 -13.72 -25.15 -10.23
C ASP A 123 -12.35 -25.71 -9.80
N MET A 124 -11.75 -26.58 -10.62
CA MET A 124 -10.40 -27.13 -10.43
C MET A 124 -9.37 -26.63 -11.46
N MET A 125 -9.72 -25.64 -12.30
CA MET A 125 -8.86 -25.10 -13.37
C MET A 125 -8.40 -26.15 -14.40
N ASP A 126 -9.25 -27.14 -14.66
CA ASP A 126 -9.01 -28.26 -15.58
C ASP A 126 -9.34 -27.92 -17.04
N ILE A 127 -10.09 -26.85 -17.29
CA ILE A 127 -10.46 -26.42 -18.64
C ILE A 127 -9.37 -25.47 -19.15
N VAL A 128 -8.58 -25.90 -20.13
CA VAL A 128 -7.51 -25.09 -20.72
C VAL A 128 -7.96 -24.56 -22.08
N SER A 129 -8.01 -23.24 -22.23
CA SER A 129 -8.31 -22.55 -23.49
C SER A 129 -7.05 -21.92 -24.07
N GLU A 130 -6.74 -22.25 -25.33
CA GLU A 130 -5.60 -21.71 -26.07
C GLU A 130 -5.83 -20.22 -26.40
N PRO A 131 -4.78 -19.37 -26.34
CA PRO A 131 -4.91 -17.96 -26.69
C PRO A 131 -5.27 -17.78 -28.17
N HIS A 132 -6.19 -16.85 -28.46
CA HIS A 132 -6.55 -16.51 -29.85
C HIS A 132 -5.44 -15.64 -30.47
N LEU A 133 -4.47 -16.29 -31.12
CA LEU A 133 -3.37 -15.62 -31.81
C LEU A 133 -3.76 -15.18 -33.22
N PRO A 134 -3.36 -13.98 -33.68
CA PRO A 134 -3.50 -13.61 -35.08
C PRO A 134 -2.65 -14.53 -35.96
N LEU A 135 -3.17 -14.87 -37.15
CA LEU A 135 -2.57 -15.84 -38.09
C LEU A 135 -1.08 -15.60 -38.40
N SER A 136 -0.61 -14.35 -38.30
CA SER A 136 0.79 -13.96 -38.51
C SER A 136 1.74 -14.46 -37.42
N MET A 137 1.26 -14.70 -36.20
CA MET A 137 2.06 -15.18 -35.07
C MET A 137 1.97 -16.70 -34.87
N SER A 138 0.91 -17.35 -35.38
CA SER A 138 0.72 -18.81 -35.27
C SER A 138 1.75 -19.63 -36.05
N ARG A 139 2.42 -19.03 -37.06
CA ARG A 139 3.43 -19.72 -37.89
C ARG A 139 4.79 -19.90 -37.21
N VAL A 140 5.07 -19.18 -36.13
CA VAL A 140 6.35 -19.29 -35.41
C VAL A 140 6.37 -20.51 -34.48
N THR A 141 5.20 -20.92 -33.97
CA THR A 141 5.08 -22.02 -33.00
C THR A 141 5.20 -23.41 -33.63
N THR A 142 4.98 -23.57 -34.93
CA THR A 142 5.07 -24.88 -35.62
C THR A 142 6.51 -25.33 -35.93
N ILE A 143 7.52 -24.46 -35.78
CA ILE A 143 8.92 -24.79 -36.10
C ILE A 143 9.67 -25.40 -34.90
N ILE A 144 9.08 -25.39 -33.70
CA ILE A 144 9.69 -25.92 -32.47
C ILE A 144 8.93 -27.15 -31.97
N GLN A 145 8.76 -28.16 -32.82
CA GLN A 145 8.25 -29.48 -32.45
C GLN A 145 9.13 -30.58 -33.02
#